data_AF-A0A932XI90-F1
#
_entry.id   AF-A0A932XI90-F1
#
_cell.length_a   1.000
_cell.length_b   1.000
_cell.length_c   1.000
_cell.angle_alpha   90.00
_cell.angle_beta   90.00
_cell.angle_gamma   90.00
#
_symmetry.space_group_name_H-M   'P 1'
#
loop_
_entity.id
_entity.type
_entity.pdbx_description
1 polymer ?
#
loop_
_entity_poly.entity_id
_entity_poly.type
_entity_poly.pdbx_seq_one_letter_code
_entity_poly.pdbx_strand_id
1 'polypeptide(L)'
;MSEPTQFRRLAATKVDVDAATGRRQLEVKVWEEAYLLEGHFDQDAMLALIEAVLQRGPAEGFPLTRLVAHMEWALEDRPGVDDLVEYETRLNYVLPRYADPVV
;
A
#
# COMPACT_ATOMS: atom_id res chain seq x y z
N MET A 1 -9.67 17.84 -5.06
CA MET A 1 -9.49 16.60 -4.29
C MET A 1 -9.04 17.01 -2.89
N SER A 2 -9.70 16.55 -1.83
CA SER A 2 -9.21 16.78 -0.47
C SER A 2 -7.91 16.02 -0.27
N GLU A 3 -6.96 16.63 0.43
CA GLU A 3 -5.74 15.98 0.89
C GLU A 3 -6.09 14.73 1.73
N PRO A 4 -5.47 13.55 1.47
CA PRO A 4 -5.80 12.34 2.20
C PRO A 4 -5.56 12.51 3.70
N THR A 5 -6.47 12.00 4.54
CA THR A 5 -6.44 12.19 6.00
C THR A 5 -5.12 11.76 6.65
N GLN A 6 -4.42 10.81 6.03
CA GLN A 6 -3.10 10.31 6.44
C GLN A 6 -2.03 11.40 6.40
N PHE A 7 -2.01 12.27 5.38
CA PHE A 7 -1.06 13.39 5.29
C PHE A 7 -1.25 14.36 6.47
N ARG A 8 -2.51 14.69 6.81
CA ARG A 8 -2.80 15.54 7.98
C ARG A 8 -2.35 14.91 9.30
N ARG A 9 -2.56 13.60 9.47
CA ARG A 9 -2.11 12.88 10.68
C ARG A 9 -0.59 12.87 10.79
N LEU A 10 0.12 12.68 9.67
CA LEU A 10 1.58 12.71 9.64
C LEU A 10 2.13 14.13 9.85
N ALA A 11 1.52 15.15 9.26
CA ALA A 11 1.90 16.56 9.42
C ALA A 11 1.70 17.06 10.86
N ALA A 12 0.80 16.44 11.63
CA ALA A 12 0.65 16.69 13.07
C ALA A 12 1.82 16.12 13.91
N THR A 13 2.76 15.41 13.28
CA THR A 13 4.00 14.91 13.90
C THR A 13 5.20 15.75 13.45
N LYS A 14 6.43 15.30 13.75
CA LYS A 14 7.67 15.98 13.33
C LYS A 14 8.10 15.64 11.89
N VAL A 15 7.26 14.95 11.12
CA VAL A 15 7.55 14.57 9.73
C VAL A 15 7.27 15.76 8.81
N ASP A 16 8.28 16.16 8.04
CA ASP A 16 8.08 17.06 6.90
C ASP A 16 7.54 16.25 5.72
N VAL A 17 6.22 16.29 5.59
CA VAL A 17 5.47 15.44 4.66
C VAL A 17 5.73 15.84 3.20
N ASP A 18 5.84 17.13 2.91
CA ASP A 18 6.11 17.63 1.56
C ASP A 18 7.52 17.24 1.11
N ALA A 19 8.52 17.43 1.98
CA ALA A 19 9.89 17.04 1.68
C ALA A 19 10.04 15.52 1.53
N ALA A 20 9.39 14.73 2.40
CA ALA A 20 9.42 13.27 2.32
C ALA A 20 8.76 12.76 1.03
N THR A 21 7.64 13.36 0.62
CA THR A 21 6.95 13.02 -0.64
C THR A 21 7.80 13.42 -1.85
N GLY A 22 8.34 14.64 -1.86
CA GLY A 22 9.20 15.14 -2.93
C GLY A 22 10.49 14.34 -3.12
N ARG A 23 10.98 13.70 -2.05
CA ARG A 23 12.13 12.78 -2.06
C ARG A 23 11.75 11.31 -2.19
N ARG A 24 10.46 11.00 -2.38
CA ARG A 24 9.92 9.63 -2.53
C ARG A 24 10.16 8.71 -1.32
N GLN A 25 10.35 9.30 -0.15
CA GLN A 25 10.45 8.60 1.13
C GLN A 25 9.07 8.34 1.76
N LEU A 26 8.03 8.99 1.25
CA LEU A 26 6.64 8.81 1.65
C LEU A 26 5.77 8.77 0.38
N GLU A 27 4.97 7.72 0.26
CA GLU A 27 3.91 7.61 -0.74
C GLU A 27 2.63 7.18 -0.03
N VAL A 28 1.50 7.77 -0.41
CA VAL A 28 0.19 7.41 0.09
C VAL A 28 -0.70 7.16 -1.12
N LYS A 29 -1.35 6.00 -1.12
CA LYS A 29 -2.32 5.62 -2.15
C LYS A 29 -3.71 5.54 -1.51
N VAL A 30 -4.71 6.11 -2.17
CA VAL A 30 -6.11 5.86 -1.80
C VAL A 30 -6.52 4.45 -2.28
N TRP A 31 -7.67 3.96 -1.85
CA TRP A 31 -8.10 2.61 -2.21
C TRP A 31 -8.23 2.42 -3.71
N GLU A 32 -8.73 3.43 -4.43
CA GLU A 32 -8.89 3.44 -5.89
C GLU A 32 -7.56 3.39 -6.66
N GLU A 33 -6.44 3.69 -6.00
CA GLU A 33 -5.08 3.62 -6.55
C GLU A 33 -4.33 2.34 -6.14
N ALA A 34 -4.96 1.50 -5.32
CA ALA A 34 -4.39 0.26 -4.79
C ALA A 34 -5.41 -0.89 -4.86
N TYR A 35 -6.18 -1.10 -3.79
CA TYR A 35 -7.10 -2.22 -3.65
C TYR A 35 -8.22 -2.27 -4.69
N LEU A 36 -8.79 -1.11 -5.04
CA LEU A 36 -9.99 -1.00 -5.87
C LEU A 36 -9.66 -0.40 -7.23
N LEU A 37 -8.57 -0.87 -7.83
CA LEU A 37 -8.19 -0.44 -9.18
C LEU A 37 -9.33 -0.76 -10.14
N GLU A 38 -9.77 0.23 -10.91
CA GLU A 38 -10.95 0.13 -11.80
C GLU A 38 -12.28 -0.21 -11.07
N GLY A 39 -12.35 0.00 -9.74
CA GLY A 39 -13.55 -0.16 -8.94
C GLY A 39 -13.83 -1.59 -8.45
N HIS A 40 -12.88 -2.50 -8.61
CA HIS A 40 -12.96 -3.90 -8.21
C HIS A 40 -11.71 -4.33 -7.45
N PHE A 41 -11.85 -5.19 -6.46
CA PHE A 41 -10.71 -5.85 -5.85
C PHE A 41 -10.24 -7.03 -6.69
N ASP A 42 -9.05 -6.88 -7.26
CA ASP A 42 -8.32 -7.92 -7.97
C ASP A 42 -7.08 -8.32 -7.16
N GLN A 43 -7.09 -9.57 -6.66
CA GLN A 43 -6.00 -10.10 -5.84
C GLN A 43 -4.66 -10.18 -6.60
N ASP A 44 -4.67 -10.49 -7.89
CA ASP A 44 -3.44 -10.61 -8.70
C ASP A 44 -2.83 -9.22 -8.96
N ALA A 45 -3.68 -8.24 -9.25
CA ALA A 45 -3.26 -6.85 -9.41
C ALA A 45 -2.67 -6.28 -8.11
N MET A 46 -3.29 -6.56 -6.96
CA MET A 46 -2.81 -6.09 -5.67
C MET A 46 -1.47 -6.75 -5.27
N LEU A 47 -1.31 -8.06 -5.52
CA LEU A 47 -0.04 -8.76 -5.29
C LEU A 47 1.08 -8.18 -6.17
N ALA A 48 0.80 -7.96 -7.46
CA ALA A 48 1.75 -7.35 -8.38
C ALA A 48 2.14 -5.92 -7.95
N LEU A 49 1.18 -5.14 -7.44
CA LEU A 49 1.45 -3.79 -6.90
C LEU A 49 2.38 -3.86 -5.69
N ILE A 50 2.12 -4.76 -4.74
CA ILE A 50 2.97 -4.94 -3.55
C ILE A 50 4.38 -5.31 -3.97
N GLU A 51 4.55 -6.33 -4.82
CA GLU A 51 5.87 -6.75 -5.29
C GLU A 51 6.60 -5.61 -6.01
N ALA A 52 5.91 -4.84 -6.85
CA ALA A 52 6.49 -3.67 -7.52
C ALA A 52 6.97 -2.61 -6.52
N VAL A 53 6.18 -2.31 -5.48
CA VAL A 53 6.55 -1.35 -4.44
C VAL A 53 7.77 -1.81 -3.64
N LEU A 54 7.81 -3.08 -3.23
CA LEU A 54 8.91 -3.65 -2.46
C LEU A 54 10.21 -3.75 -3.27
N GLN A 55 10.12 -4.10 -4.56
CA GLN A 55 11.29 -4.14 -5.46
C GLN A 55 11.85 -2.74 -5.78
N ARG A 56 10.97 -1.73 -5.83
CA ARG A 56 11.35 -0.36 -6.18
C ARG A 56 12.20 0.32 -5.11
N GLY A 57 11.96 0.06 -3.83
CA GLY A 57 12.71 0.68 -2.73
C GLY A 57 14.23 0.54 -2.89
N PRO A 58 14.76 -0.69 -2.93
CA PRO A 58 16.19 -0.94 -3.17
C PRO A 58 16.68 -0.41 -4.52
N ALA A 59 15.86 -0.51 -5.58
CA ALA A 59 16.22 0.00 -6.91
C ALA A 59 16.39 1.54 -6.93
N GLU A 60 15.73 2.26 -6.03
CA GLU A 60 15.85 3.71 -5.86
C GLU A 60 16.87 4.12 -4.79
N GLY A 61 17.62 3.16 -4.24
CA GLY A 61 18.66 3.40 -3.25
C GLY A 61 18.15 3.52 -1.81
N PHE A 62 16.88 3.16 -1.56
CA PHE A 62 16.35 3.08 -0.20
C PHE A 62 16.69 1.73 0.42
N PRO A 63 17.19 1.70 1.66
CA PRO A 63 17.59 0.44 2.31
C PRO A 63 16.40 -0.43 2.74
N LEU A 64 15.21 0.16 2.90
CA LEU A 64 14.02 -0.52 3.39
C LEU A 64 12.75 0.23 2.97
N THR A 65 11.72 -0.52 2.59
CA THR A 65 10.35 -0.06 2.41
C THR A 65 9.49 -0.54 3.57
N ARG A 66 8.73 0.36 4.19
CA ARG A 66 7.66 -0.02 5.13
C ARG A 66 6.32 0.21 4.47
N LEU A 67 5.60 -0.88 4.21
CA LEU A 67 4.26 -0.83 3.62
C LEU A 67 3.24 -0.95 4.75
N VAL A 68 2.37 0.05 4.87
CA VAL A 68 1.25 0.02 5.82
C VAL A 68 -0.04 0.08 5.02
N ALA A 69 -0.92 -0.89 5.21
CA ALA A 69 -2.17 -0.97 4.47
C ALA A 69 -3.40 -1.08 5.37
N HIS A 70 -4.46 -0.36 5.01
CA HIS A 70 -5.73 -0.40 5.73
C HIS A 70 -6.83 -0.94 4.82
N MET A 71 -7.41 -2.07 5.21
CA MET A 71 -8.42 -2.80 4.45
C MET A 71 -9.86 -2.52 4.90
N GLU A 72 -10.14 -1.33 5.44
CA GLU A 72 -11.52 -0.98 5.86
C GLU A 72 -12.51 -1.02 4.69
N TRP A 73 -12.06 -0.90 3.44
CA TRP A 73 -12.88 -1.09 2.24
C TRP A 73 -13.56 -2.46 2.19
N ALA A 74 -12.98 -3.49 2.82
CA ALA A 74 -13.54 -4.84 2.84
C ALA A 74 -14.76 -4.98 3.77
N LEU A 75 -15.03 -3.96 4.60
CA LEU A 75 -16.27 -3.89 5.38
C LEU A 75 -17.46 -3.42 4.52
N GLU A 76 -17.19 -2.91 3.32
CA GLU A 76 -18.19 -2.53 2.34
C GLU A 76 -18.46 -3.69 1.36
N ASP A 77 -19.65 -3.75 0.79
CA ASP A 77 -20.03 -4.73 -0.25
C ASP A 77 -19.39 -4.35 -1.61
N ARG A 78 -18.07 -4.48 -1.69
CA ARG A 78 -17.27 -4.13 -2.88
C ARG A 78 -17.08 -5.33 -3.79
N PRO A 79 -17.14 -5.15 -5.12
CA PRO A 79 -16.86 -6.23 -6.07
C PRO A 79 -15.48 -6.86 -5.79
N GLY A 80 -15.42 -8.19 -5.67
CA GLY A 80 -14.17 -8.95 -5.48
C GLY A 80 -13.81 -9.22 -4.02
N VAL A 81 -14.53 -8.64 -3.05
CA VAL A 81 -14.22 -8.83 -1.62
C VAL A 81 -14.19 -10.30 -1.18
N ASP A 82 -14.92 -11.18 -1.87
CA ASP A 82 -14.94 -12.63 -1.61
C ASP A 82 -13.56 -13.30 -1.79
N ASP A 83 -12.67 -12.72 -2.60
CA ASP A 83 -11.31 -13.23 -2.84
C ASP A 83 -10.31 -12.83 -1.75
N LEU A 84 -10.72 -12.02 -0.76
CA LEU A 84 -9.83 -11.46 0.26
C LEU A 84 -9.11 -12.55 1.08
N VAL A 85 -9.80 -13.64 1.42
CA VAL A 85 -9.19 -14.74 2.19
C VAL A 85 -8.10 -15.45 1.39
N GLU A 86 -8.32 -15.62 0.08
CA GLU A 86 -7.32 -16.20 -0.81
C GLU A 86 -6.11 -15.26 -0.93
N TYR A 87 -6.36 -13.97 -1.17
CA TYR A 87 -5.33 -12.94 -1.23
C TYR A 87 -4.44 -12.92 0.02
N GLU A 88 -5.04 -12.88 1.22
CA GLU A 88 -4.31 -12.92 2.50
C GLU A 88 -3.50 -14.21 2.65
N THR A 89 -4.05 -15.33 2.16
CA THR A 89 -3.33 -16.61 2.16
C THR A 89 -2.12 -16.57 1.23
N ARG A 90 -2.25 -15.97 0.04
CA ARG A 90 -1.17 -15.84 -0.94
C ARG A 90 -0.05 -14.92 -0.43
N LEU A 91 -0.37 -13.85 0.30
CA LEU A 91 0.62 -12.96 0.91
C LEU A 91 1.61 -13.71 1.81
N ASN A 92 1.17 -14.75 2.53
CA ASN A 92 2.06 -15.57 3.37
C ASN A 92 3.20 -16.25 2.59
N TYR A 93 3.05 -16.46 1.28
CA TYR A 93 4.07 -17.07 0.43
C TYR A 93 4.89 -16.04 -0.37
N VAL A 94 4.36 -14.83 -0.53
CA VAL A 94 5.00 -13.74 -1.28
C VAL A 94 5.88 -12.91 -0.35
N LEU A 95 5.34 -12.44 0.78
CA LEU A 95 6.03 -11.50 1.68
C LEU A 95 7.37 -12.03 2.25
N PRO A 96 7.54 -13.32 2.60
CA PRO A 96 8.83 -13.83 3.08
C PRO A 96 10.00 -13.72 2.08
N ARG A 97 9.72 -13.38 0.81
CA ARG A 97 10.76 -13.14 -0.20
C ARG A 97 11.42 -11.76 -0.05
N TYR A 98 10.84 -10.88 0.77
CA TYR A 98 11.28 -9.51 0.97
C TYR A 98 11.69 -9.30 2.43
N ALA A 99 12.71 -8.45 2.66
CA ALA A 99 13.11 -8.06 4.01
C ALA A 99 12.23 -6.93 4.58
N ASP A 100 11.36 -6.38 3.74
CA ASP A 100 10.56 -5.20 3.99
C ASP A 100 9.38 -5.50 4.93
N PRO A 101 9.18 -4.70 6.00
CA PRO A 101 8.03 -4.85 6.88
C PRO A 101 6.74 -4.40 6.19
N VAL A 102 5.80 -5.33 6.10
CA VAL A 102 4.41 -5.08 5.66
C VAL A 102 3.50 -5.21 6.89
N VAL A 103 2.64 -4.21 7.12
CA VAL A 103 1.78 -4.06 8.31
C VAL A 103 0.36 -3.73 7.91
#